data_AF-A0AAN7B8S5-F1
#
_entry.id   AF-A0AAN7B8S5-F1
#
_cell.length_a   1.000
_cell.length_b   1.000
_cell.length_c   1.000
_cell.angle_alpha   90.00
_cell.angle_beta   90.00
_cell.angle_gamma   90.00
#
_symmetry.space_group_name_H-M   'P 1'
#
loop_
_entity.id
_entity.type
_entity.pdbx_description
1 polymer ?
#
loop_
_entity_poly.entity_id
_entity_poly.type
_entity_poly.pdbx_seq_one_letter_code
_entity_poly.pdbx_strand_id
1 'polypeptide(L)'
;TGQRVNFRRVHGWIESCQREHGRICNGGDTHCGRQRSQLIDVHDNCIIETVENVKYVALSYLWGLAVNFRLTTANYQDLVDRPGSLARYWSSLPRTIQDAVTFVRDIGERYLWCDAAAL
;
A
#
# COMPACT_ATOMS: atom_id res chain seq x y z
N THR A 1 14.75 20.93 -15.21
CA THR A 1 14.52 19.64 -15.90
C THR A 1 14.28 18.58 -14.85
N GLY A 2 13.04 18.11 -14.68
CA GLY A 2 12.66 17.22 -13.57
C GLY A 2 13.28 15.84 -13.72
N GLN A 3 14.14 15.44 -12.78
CA GLN A 3 14.61 14.05 -12.67
C GLN A 3 13.42 13.15 -12.37
N ARG A 4 13.13 12.20 -13.25
CA ARG A 4 12.14 11.15 -13.01
C ARG A 4 12.81 9.96 -12.34
N VAL A 5 12.15 9.37 -11.34
CA VAL A 5 12.61 8.13 -10.71
C VAL A 5 12.58 7.01 -11.75
N ASN A 6 13.66 6.22 -11.83
CA ASN A 6 13.72 5.06 -12.71
C ASN A 6 13.20 3.82 -11.96
N PHE A 7 11.92 3.49 -12.15
CA PHE A 7 11.28 2.37 -11.46
C PHE A 7 11.88 0.99 -11.82
N ARG A 8 12.49 0.82 -13.00
CA ARG A 8 13.23 -0.41 -13.34
C ARG A 8 14.43 -0.61 -12.43
N ARG A 9 15.12 0.47 -12.07
CA ARG A 9 16.26 0.41 -11.14
C ARG A 9 15.80 0.04 -9.74
N VAL A 10 14.68 0.62 -9.29
CA VAL A 10 14.08 0.30 -7.99
C VAL A 10 13.66 -1.17 -7.92
N HIS A 11 12.97 -1.67 -8.95
CA HIS A 11 12.61 -3.08 -9.07
C HIS A 11 13.85 -3.98 -8.97
N GLY A 12 14.90 -3.67 -9.73
CA GLY A 12 16.16 -4.43 -9.69
C GLY A 12 16.83 -4.42 -8.31
N TRP A 13 16.72 -3.34 -7.54
CA TRP A 13 17.21 -3.28 -6.16
C TRP A 13 16.40 -4.18 -5.23
N ILE A 14 15.08 -4.19 -5.36
CA ILE A 14 14.19 -5.06 -4.57
C ILE A 14 14.49 -6.54 -4.88
N GLU A 15 14.60 -6.89 -6.16
CA GLU A 15 14.94 -8.27 -6.59
C GLU A 15 16.31 -8.70 -6.08
N SER A 16 17.32 -7.82 -6.19
CA SER A 16 18.67 -8.13 -5.73
C SER A 16 18.70 -8.32 -4.21
N CYS A 17 18.01 -7.47 -3.45
CA CYS A 17 17.85 -7.61 -2.01
C CYS A 17 17.21 -8.96 -1.64
N GLN A 18 16.11 -9.33 -2.30
CA GLN A 18 15.41 -10.58 -2.04
C GLN A 18 16.28 -11.81 -2.39
N ARG A 19 17.02 -11.75 -3.50
CA ARG A 19 17.90 -12.83 -3.96
C ARG A 19 19.14 -12.99 -3.09
N GLU A 20 19.76 -11.89 -2.68
CA GLU A 20 21.10 -11.89 -2.06
C GLU A 20 21.02 -11.96 -0.53
N HIS A 21 19.98 -11.40 0.09
CA HIS A 21 19.83 -11.43 1.55
C HIS A 21 18.90 -12.55 2.05
N GLY A 22 18.16 -13.23 1.16
CA GLY A 22 17.37 -14.42 1.49
C GLY A 22 16.46 -14.22 2.72
N ARG A 23 16.62 -15.05 3.76
CA ARG A 23 15.83 -14.98 5.00
C ARG A 23 16.19 -13.81 5.91
N ILE A 24 17.27 -13.08 5.68
CA ILE A 24 17.62 -11.92 6.50
C ILE A 24 16.69 -10.73 6.18
N CYS A 25 16.32 -10.56 4.91
CA CYS A 25 15.37 -9.52 4.49
C CYS A 25 13.93 -10.04 4.34
N ASN A 26 13.73 -11.33 4.07
CA ASN A 26 12.39 -11.93 3.93
C ASN A 26 11.94 -12.72 5.17
N GLY A 27 12.78 -12.85 6.19
CA GLY A 27 12.47 -13.54 7.45
C GLY A 27 11.90 -12.57 8.47
N GLY A 28 10.68 -12.09 8.21
CA GLY A 28 9.85 -11.69 9.33
C GLY A 28 9.49 -12.94 10.11
N ASP A 29 9.91 -13.01 11.37
CA ASP A 29 9.55 -14.10 12.27
C ASP A 29 8.05 -14.40 12.16
N THR A 30 7.74 -15.68 11.99
CA THR A 30 6.41 -16.21 12.24
C THR A 30 6.08 -15.96 13.70
N HIS A 31 5.53 -14.79 14.06
CA HIS A 31 4.60 -14.58 15.17
C HIS A 31 4.23 -13.10 15.37
N CYS A 32 2.99 -12.76 15.00
CA CYS A 32 2.12 -11.90 15.81
C CYS A 32 0.64 -12.08 15.42
N GLY A 33 0.03 -13.25 15.72
CA GLY A 33 -1.40 -13.49 15.53
C GLY A 33 -1.93 -13.41 14.08
N ARG A 34 -3.14 -13.90 13.81
CA ARG A 34 -3.89 -13.53 12.59
C ARG A 34 -4.38 -12.10 12.76
N GLN A 35 -3.49 -11.11 12.64
CA GLN A 35 -3.87 -9.70 12.63
C GLN A 35 -4.51 -9.40 11.27
N ARG A 36 -5.76 -8.90 11.31
CA ARG A 36 -6.40 -8.40 10.10
C ARG A 36 -5.63 -7.18 9.62
N SER A 37 -5.13 -7.25 8.40
CA SER A 37 -4.47 -6.14 7.73
C SER A 37 -5.43 -5.54 6.71
N GLN A 38 -5.60 -4.22 6.76
CA GLN A 38 -6.23 -3.45 5.70
C GLN A 38 -5.15 -3.00 4.73
N LEU A 39 -5.35 -3.31 3.45
CA LEU A 39 -4.41 -2.98 2.38
C LEU A 39 -5.16 -2.30 1.24
N ILE A 40 -4.48 -1.43 0.51
CA ILE A 40 -4.96 -0.95 -0.78
C ILE A 40 -4.49 -1.96 -1.84
N ASP A 41 -5.44 -2.48 -2.61
CA ASP A 41 -5.14 -3.13 -3.88
C ASP A 41 -4.95 -2.04 -4.95
N VAL A 42 -3.71 -1.85 -5.40
CA VAL A 42 -3.40 -0.80 -6.37
C VAL A 42 -3.82 -1.13 -7.79
N HIS A 43 -4.14 -2.40 -8.09
CA HIS A 43 -4.64 -2.81 -9.40
C HIS A 43 -6.15 -2.61 -9.47
N ASP A 44 -6.86 -3.12 -8.47
CA ASP A 44 -8.31 -3.06 -8.41
C ASP A 44 -8.83 -1.72 -7.84
N ASN A 45 -7.93 -0.85 -7.34
CA ASN A 45 -8.28 0.44 -6.72
C ASN A 45 -9.38 0.27 -5.66
N CYS A 46 -9.14 -0.62 -4.69
CA CYS A 46 -10.05 -0.88 -3.58
C CYS A 46 -9.27 -1.16 -2.30
N ILE A 47 -9.97 -1.15 -1.16
CA ILE A 47 -9.43 -1.62 0.11
C ILE A 47 -9.75 -3.10 0.24
N ILE A 48 -8.80 -3.90 0.70
CA ILE A 48 -9.01 -5.31 1.03
C ILE A 48 -8.69 -5.57 2.50
N GLU A 49 -9.37 -6.54 3.08
CA GLU A 49 -8.99 -7.10 4.39
C GLU A 49 -8.46 -8.51 4.23
N THR A 50 -7.30 -8.77 4.83
CA THR A 50 -6.72 -10.11 4.83
C THR A 50 -6.16 -10.49 6.19
N VAL A 51 -6.28 -11.78 6.51
CA VAL A 51 -5.63 -12.44 7.65
C VAL A 51 -4.43 -13.28 7.20
N GLU A 52 -4.15 -13.30 5.90
CA GLU A 52 -3.05 -14.04 5.30
C GLU A 52 -1.79 -13.18 5.25
N ASN A 53 -0.64 -13.85 5.31
CA ASN A 53 0.65 -13.20 5.09
C ASN A 53 0.85 -12.97 3.60
N VAL A 54 0.33 -11.83 3.12
CA VAL A 54 0.55 -11.37 1.75
C VAL A 54 1.74 -10.42 1.69
N LYS A 55 2.43 -10.40 0.54
CA LYS A 55 3.50 -9.44 0.28
C LYS A 55 2.89 -8.05 0.02
N TYR A 56 3.37 -7.03 0.72
CA TYR A 56 2.93 -5.64 0.54
C TYR A 56 4.10 -4.67 0.67
N VAL A 57 3.91 -3.46 0.16
CA VAL A 57 4.79 -2.31 0.37
C VAL A 57 4.22 -1.48 1.51
N ALA A 58 5.03 -1.14 2.52
CA ALA A 58 4.60 -0.27 3.61
C ALA A 58 4.96 1.19 3.32
N LEU A 59 3.98 2.08 3.40
CA LEU A 59 4.21 3.53 3.38
C LEU A 59 4.44 4.03 4.81
N SER A 60 5.68 4.37 5.15
CA SER A 60 6.01 5.05 6.39
C SER A 60 6.06 6.56 6.15
N TYR A 61 5.11 7.29 6.75
CA TYR A 61 5.02 8.74 6.58
C TYR A 61 4.41 9.42 7.82
N LEU A 62 4.62 10.72 7.94
CA LEU A 62 4.00 11.54 8.97
C LEU A 62 2.73 12.20 8.43
N TRP A 63 1.72 12.20 9.28
CA TRP A 63 0.46 12.91 9.10
C TRP A 63 0.73 14.40 9.05
N GLY A 64 0.50 15.02 7.90
CA GLY A 64 0.40 16.47 7.83
C GLY A 64 -0.87 16.97 8.54
N LEU A 65 -1.02 18.28 8.63
CA LEU A 65 -2.22 18.95 9.18
C LEU A 65 -3.48 18.81 8.29
N ALA A 66 -3.43 18.01 7.22
CA ALA A 66 -4.53 17.86 6.29
C ALA A 66 -5.64 16.95 6.86
N VAL A 67 -6.89 17.28 6.52
CA VAL A 67 -8.03 16.37 6.72
C VAL A 67 -7.79 15.16 5.84
N ASN A 68 -7.43 14.04 6.47
CA ASN A 68 -7.19 12.80 5.75
C ASN A 68 -8.53 12.11 5.49
N PHE A 69 -8.62 11.45 4.35
CA PHE A 69 -9.66 10.46 4.09
C PHE A 69 -9.66 9.44 5.24
N ARG A 70 -10.85 9.04 5.70
CA ARG A 70 -10.99 8.12 6.83
C ARG A 70 -11.95 6.99 6.51
N LEU A 71 -11.54 5.77 6.83
CA LEU A 71 -12.25 4.54 6.68
C LEU A 71 -13.07 4.45 7.93
N THR A 72 -14.31 4.87 7.78
CA THR A 72 -15.30 4.92 8.85
C THR A 72 -16.26 3.76 8.66
N THR A 73 -16.95 3.39 9.72
CA THR A 73 -18.05 2.41 9.61
C THR A 73 -19.10 2.80 8.56
N ALA A 74 -19.25 4.11 8.27
CA ALA A 74 -20.20 4.64 7.30
C ALA A 74 -19.80 4.40 5.83
N ASN A 75 -18.50 4.37 5.49
CA ASN A 75 -18.02 4.15 4.11
C ASN A 75 -17.34 2.78 3.91
N TYR A 76 -17.15 2.02 4.99
CA TYR A 76 -16.50 0.71 4.99
C TYR A 76 -17.09 -0.26 3.96
N GLN A 77 -18.41 -0.48 3.99
CA GLN A 77 -19.08 -1.43 3.10
C GLN A 77 -18.98 -1.04 1.62
N ASP A 78 -18.79 0.24 1.33
CA ASP A 78 -18.63 0.73 -0.03
C ASP A 78 -17.18 0.65 -0.49
N LEU A 79 -16.21 0.62 0.42
CA LEU A 79 -14.79 0.69 0.10
C LEU A 79 -14.11 -0.67 0.08
N VAL A 80 -14.49 -1.57 0.99
CA VAL A 80 -13.83 -2.85 1.18
C VAL A 80 -14.34 -3.89 0.18
N ASP A 81 -13.41 -4.63 -0.42
CA ASP A 81 -13.63 -5.75 -1.34
C ASP A 81 -14.52 -5.41 -2.57
N ARG A 82 -14.52 -4.14 -2.97
CA ARG A 82 -15.26 -3.64 -4.13
C ARG A 82 -14.31 -3.02 -5.16
N PRO A 83 -13.97 -3.72 -6.25
CA PRO A 83 -13.10 -3.15 -7.29
C PRO A 83 -13.60 -1.78 -7.78
N GLY A 84 -12.68 -0.83 -7.90
CA GLY A 84 -12.92 0.55 -8.29
C GLY A 84 -13.49 1.44 -7.17
N SER A 85 -13.74 0.91 -5.98
CA SER A 85 -14.35 1.66 -4.88
C SER A 85 -13.52 2.85 -4.39
N LEU A 86 -12.20 2.79 -4.51
CA LEU A 86 -11.31 3.87 -4.09
C LEU A 86 -11.28 5.01 -5.12
N ALA A 87 -11.59 4.72 -6.39
CA ALA A 87 -11.55 5.71 -7.48
C ALA A 87 -12.49 6.90 -7.23
N ARG A 88 -13.67 6.65 -6.65
CA ARG A 88 -14.64 7.70 -6.25
C ARG A 88 -14.14 8.62 -5.13
N TYR A 89 -13.13 8.20 -4.37
CA TYR A 89 -12.53 8.98 -3.29
C TYR A 89 -11.11 9.46 -3.63
N TRP A 90 -10.64 9.20 -4.85
CA TRP A 90 -9.26 9.46 -5.25
C TRP A 90 -8.82 10.91 -5.02
N SER A 91 -9.68 11.87 -5.39
CA SER A 91 -9.42 13.30 -5.19
C SER A 91 -9.36 13.72 -3.71
N SER A 92 -9.96 12.92 -2.83
CA SER A 92 -9.98 13.16 -1.38
C SER A 92 -8.80 12.51 -0.67
N LEU A 93 -8.08 11.61 -1.33
CA LEU A 93 -6.87 11.00 -0.77
C LEU A 93 -5.74 12.04 -0.71
N PRO A 94 -4.93 12.05 0.36
CA PRO A 94 -3.70 12.82 0.40
C PRO A 94 -2.81 12.52 -0.81
N ARG A 95 -2.14 13.54 -1.36
CA ARG A 95 -1.22 13.36 -2.51
C ARG A 95 -0.18 12.27 -2.26
N THR A 96 0.35 12.18 -1.04
CA THR A 96 1.31 11.13 -0.66
C THR A 96 0.76 9.72 -0.89
N ILE A 97 -0.52 9.48 -0.60
CA ILE A 97 -1.15 8.17 -0.82
C ILE A 97 -1.38 7.93 -2.31
N GLN A 98 -1.82 8.95 -3.07
CA GLN A 98 -2.00 8.84 -4.52
C GLN A 98 -0.68 8.52 -5.24
N ASP A 99 0.40 9.20 -4.84
CA ASP A 99 1.75 8.99 -5.37
C ASP A 99 2.26 7.60 -4.97
N ALA A 100 2.03 7.15 -3.73
CA ALA A 100 2.40 5.83 -3.27
C ALA A 100 1.66 4.71 -4.02
N VAL A 101 0.35 4.83 -4.24
CA VAL A 101 -0.43 3.87 -5.05
C VAL A 101 0.13 3.77 -6.46
N THR A 102 0.43 4.91 -7.08
CA THR A 102 1.03 4.96 -8.43
C THR A 102 2.41 4.31 -8.44
N PHE A 103 3.25 4.65 -7.46
CA PHE A 103 4.59 4.10 -7.32
C PHE A 103 4.59 2.58 -7.15
N VAL A 104 3.77 2.06 -6.24
CA VAL A 104 3.64 0.61 -5.95
C VAL A 104 3.23 -0.15 -7.21
N ARG A 105 2.26 0.40 -7.96
CA ARG A 105 1.84 -0.16 -9.26
C ARG A 105 2.99 -0.18 -10.27
N ASP A 106 3.73 0.91 -10.37
CA ASP A 106 4.81 1.07 -11.35
C ASP A 106 6.06 0.23 -11.05
N ILE A 107 6.28 -0.14 -9.78
CA ILE A 107 7.31 -1.11 -9.39
C ILE A 107 6.80 -2.56 -9.42
N GLY A 108 5.59 -2.82 -9.93
CA GLY A 108 5.08 -4.18 -10.14
C GLY A 108 4.61 -4.90 -8.86
N GLU A 109 4.39 -4.17 -7.77
CA GLU A 109 3.82 -4.71 -6.54
C GLU A 109 2.30 -4.42 -6.49
N ARG A 110 1.54 -5.26 -5.76
CA ARG A 110 0.07 -5.19 -5.76
C ARG A 110 -0.53 -4.49 -4.55
N TYR A 111 0.03 -4.75 -3.37
CA TYR A 111 -0.59 -4.32 -2.12
C TYR A 111 0.23 -3.22 -1.47
N LEU A 112 -0.46 -2.15 -1.09
CA LEU A 112 0.09 -1.06 -0.30
C LEU A 112 -0.54 -1.09 1.09
N TRP A 113 0.30 -1.16 2.13
CA TRP A 113 -0.10 -0.90 3.49
C TRP A 113 0.16 0.57 3.84
N CYS A 114 -0.86 1.23 4.36
CA CYS A 114 -0.73 2.50 5.05
C CYS A 114 -1.62 2.48 6.30
N ASP A 115 -1.31 3.29 7.29
CA ASP A 115 -2.06 3.34 8.54
C ASP A 115 -3.54 3.69 8.26
N ALA A 116 -4.45 2.86 8.79
CA ALA A 116 -5.89 2.96 8.64
C ALA A 116 -6.49 4.26 9.21
N ALA A 117 -5.74 5.06 9.97
CA ALA A 117 -6.21 6.39 10.36
C ALA A 117 -6.22 7.42 9.17
N ALA A 118 -5.64 7.04 8.02
CA ALA A 118 -5.35 7.88 6.84
C ALA A 118 -6.09 7.51 5.58
N LEU A 119 -6.55 6.26 5.56
CA LEU A 119 -7.62 5.84 4.69
C LEU A 119 -8.90 5.97 5.44
#